data_AF-A0A1I0PBL4-F1
#
_entry.id   AF-A0A1I0PBL4-F1
#
_cell.length_a   1.000
_cell.length_b   1.000
_cell.length_c   1.000
_cell.angle_alpha   90.00
_cell.angle_beta   90.00
_cell.angle_gamma   90.00
#
_symmetry.space_group_name_H-M   'P 1'
#
loop_
_entity.id
_entity.type
_entity.pdbx_description
1 polymer ?
#
loop_
_entity_poly.entity_id
_entity_poly.type
_entity_poly.pdbx_seq_one_letter_code
_entity_poly.pdbx_strand_id
1 'polypeptide(L)'
;MPNTEKGHQMASRADKTLEEIDGQVWPMPCCASYLEATCATLRKKPIGDFTVEDLRIMVAQDVGADVLKPFVLKMLRDNPMAEGDYYPGDLLEAAVKRWPDDDFLSDLAARNGK
;
A
#
# COMPACT_ATOMS: atom_id res chain seq x y z
N MET A 1 12.65 -24.19 -5.12
CA MET A 1 11.48 -23.77 -4.30
C MET A 1 11.90 -22.57 -3.44
N PRO A 2 11.70 -21.30 -3.85
CA PRO A 2 11.90 -20.16 -2.96
C PRO A 2 10.62 -19.33 -2.86
N ASN A 3 9.74 -19.65 -1.91
CA ASN A 3 8.61 -18.76 -1.58
C ASN A 3 8.36 -18.62 -0.07
N THR A 4 9.20 -19.23 0.76
CA THR A 4 9.01 -19.24 2.21
C THR A 4 9.59 -17.99 2.89
N GLU A 5 10.61 -17.37 2.29
CA GLU A 5 11.31 -16.20 2.85
C GLU A 5 10.47 -14.92 2.76
N LYS A 6 9.73 -14.71 1.65
CA LYS A 6 8.89 -13.51 1.46
C LYS A 6 7.72 -13.45 2.44
N GLY A 7 7.08 -14.59 2.73
CA GLY A 7 5.97 -14.66 3.68
C GLY A 7 6.39 -14.36 5.13
N HIS A 8 7.54 -14.88 5.57
CA HIS A 8 8.08 -14.59 6.90
C HIS A 8 8.46 -13.11 7.05
N GLN A 9 9.07 -12.52 6.02
CA GLN A 9 9.45 -11.11 6.06
C GLN A 9 8.23 -10.18 6.04
N MET A 10 7.17 -10.50 5.29
CA MET A 10 5.90 -9.78 5.32
C MET A 10 5.26 -9.81 6.70
N ALA A 11 5.15 -11.00 7.31
CA ALA A 11 4.61 -11.16 8.66
C ALA A 11 5.41 -10.31 9.67
N SER A 12 6.75 -10.34 9.61
CA SER A 12 7.61 -9.53 10.47
C SER A 12 7.48 -8.02 10.29
N ARG A 13 6.92 -7.56 9.16
CA ARG A 13 6.72 -6.14 8.85
C ARG A 13 5.32 -5.66 9.16
N ALA A 14 4.36 -6.57 9.37
CA ALA A 14 2.99 -6.20 9.70
C ALA A 14 2.91 -5.47 11.05
N ASP A 15 3.69 -5.90 12.03
CA ASP A 15 3.76 -5.29 13.37
C ASP A 15 4.63 -4.01 13.42
N LYS A 16 5.21 -3.58 12.28
CA LYS A 16 6.07 -2.41 12.20
C LYS A 16 5.39 -1.27 11.47
N THR A 17 5.78 -0.07 11.85
CA THR A 17 5.46 1.17 11.12
C THR A 17 6.46 1.41 9.99
N LEU A 18 6.13 2.27 9.02
CA LEU A 18 7.09 2.66 7.99
C LEU A 18 8.26 3.47 8.58
N GLU A 19 7.99 4.32 9.56
CA GLU A 19 9.00 5.10 10.28
C GLU A 19 10.03 4.19 10.99
N GLU A 20 9.62 3.07 11.58
CA GLU A 20 10.55 2.10 12.17
C GLU A 20 11.36 1.33 11.13
N ILE A 21 10.80 1.13 9.93
CA ILE A 21 11.47 0.37 8.87
C ILE A 21 12.55 1.21 8.20
N ASP A 22 12.28 2.48 7.90
CA ASP A 22 13.24 3.37 7.23
C ASP A 22 14.04 4.27 8.19
N GLY A 23 13.63 4.37 9.46
CA GLY A 23 14.27 5.19 10.48
C GLY A 23 14.07 6.69 10.30
N GLN A 24 13.13 7.12 9.44
CA GLN A 24 12.91 8.53 9.11
C GLN A 24 11.70 9.11 9.83
N VAL A 25 11.98 9.97 10.81
CA VAL A 25 10.93 10.72 11.52
C VAL A 25 10.44 11.87 10.66
N TRP A 26 9.13 11.88 10.37
CA TRP A 26 8.50 12.98 9.64
C TRP A 26 7.89 13.99 10.63
N PRO A 27 8.39 15.24 10.69
CA PRO A 27 7.77 16.28 11.50
C PRO A 27 6.43 16.68 10.87
N MET A 28 5.44 17.03 11.71
CA MET A 28 4.17 17.55 11.19
C MET A 28 4.38 18.99 10.70
N PRO A 29 4.18 19.29 9.40
CA PRO A 29 4.29 20.65 8.90
C PRO A 29 3.15 21.52 9.47
N CYS A 30 3.45 22.77 9.85
CA CYS A 30 2.45 23.70 10.38
C CYS A 30 1.36 24.09 9.36
N CYS A 31 1.60 23.83 8.08
CA CYS A 31 0.71 24.13 6.95
C CYS A 31 0.56 22.94 6.00
N ALA A 32 0.63 21.71 6.52
CA ALA A 32 0.46 20.51 5.71
C ALA A 32 -0.90 20.49 5.00
N SER A 33 -0.90 20.09 3.73
CA SER A 33 -2.12 19.65 3.07
C SER A 33 -2.70 18.42 3.78
N TYR A 34 -3.97 18.14 3.53
CA TYR A 34 -4.63 16.96 4.07
C TYR A 34 -3.86 15.67 3.74
N LEU A 35 -3.39 15.51 2.50
CA LEU A 35 -2.65 14.32 2.07
C LEU A 35 -1.29 14.18 2.77
N GLU A 36 -0.55 15.29 2.93
CA GLU A 36 0.72 15.27 3.65
C GLU A 36 0.53 14.89 5.13
N ALA A 37 -0.49 15.46 5.78
CA ALA A 37 -0.83 15.14 7.17
C ALA A 37 -1.27 13.66 7.32
N THR A 38 -2.06 13.16 6.38
CA THR A 38 -2.48 11.76 6.35
C THR A 38 -1.29 10.82 6.16
N CYS A 39 -0.40 11.08 5.19
CA CYS A 39 0.79 10.27 4.98
C CYS A 39 1.72 10.28 6.21
N ALA A 40 1.96 11.45 6.81
CA ALA A 40 2.75 11.57 8.03
C ALA A 40 2.14 10.78 9.21
N THR A 41 0.81 10.74 9.30
CA THR A 41 0.10 9.94 10.31
C THR A 41 0.21 8.45 10.03
N LEU A 42 -0.03 8.02 8.79
CA LEU A 42 0.02 6.62 8.38
C LEU A 42 1.42 6.01 8.51
N ARG A 43 2.49 6.81 8.34
CA ARG A 43 3.87 6.35 8.57
C ARG A 43 4.13 5.85 9.99
N LYS A 44 3.31 6.25 10.96
CA LYS A 44 3.40 5.87 12.39
C LYS A 44 2.39 4.80 12.79
N LYS A 45 1.59 4.31 11.84
CA LYS A 45 0.63 3.24 12.04
C LYS A 45 1.28 1.90 11.67
N PRO A 46 1.06 0.80 12.42
CA PRO A 46 1.53 -0.53 12.02
C PRO A 46 0.95 -0.91 10.66
N ILE A 47 1.77 -1.46 9.77
CA ILE A 47 1.35 -1.79 8.39
C ILE A 47 0.21 -2.81 8.38
N GLY A 48 0.20 -3.73 9.33
CA GLY A 48 -0.86 -4.73 9.48
C GLY A 48 -2.25 -4.14 9.75
N ASP A 49 -2.30 -2.91 10.27
CA ASP A 49 -3.55 -2.21 10.58
C ASP A 49 -4.05 -1.33 9.42
N PHE A 50 -3.32 -1.28 8.30
CA PHE A 50 -3.71 -0.45 7.16
C PHE A 50 -5.02 -0.96 6.55
N THR A 51 -5.93 -0.01 6.32
CA THR A 51 -7.14 -0.26 5.53
C THR A 51 -6.83 -0.28 4.03
N VAL A 52 -7.83 -0.63 3.21
CA VAL A 52 -7.75 -0.50 1.75
C VAL A 52 -7.42 0.95 1.37
N GLU A 53 -8.09 1.91 2.00
CA GLU A 53 -7.90 3.34 1.77
C GLU A 53 -6.50 3.80 2.20
N ASP A 54 -5.99 3.33 3.34
CA ASP A 54 -4.64 3.65 3.80
C ASP A 54 -3.60 3.20 2.77
N LEU A 55 -3.72 1.97 2.27
CA LEU A 55 -2.85 1.45 1.23
C LEU A 55 -2.99 2.24 -0.08
N ARG A 56 -4.22 2.56 -0.48
CA ARG A 56 -4.50 3.35 -1.70
C ARG A 56 -3.82 4.71 -1.63
N ILE A 57 -3.98 5.45 -0.52
CA ILE A 57 -3.37 6.76 -0.30
C ILE A 57 -1.84 6.64 -0.38
N MET A 58 -1.25 5.72 0.37
CA MET A 58 0.20 5.61 0.48
C MET A 58 0.85 5.18 -0.83
N VAL A 59 0.22 4.27 -1.59
CA VAL A 59 0.67 3.87 -2.93
C VAL A 59 0.55 5.02 -3.92
N ALA A 60 -0.57 5.75 -3.90
CA ALA A 60 -0.80 6.87 -4.81
C ALA A 60 0.15 8.05 -4.56
N GLN A 61 0.60 8.24 -3.32
CA GLN A 61 1.58 9.26 -2.92
C GLN A 61 3.03 8.75 -3.00
N ASP A 62 3.25 7.51 -3.43
CA ASP A 62 4.56 6.85 -3.45
C ASP A 62 5.30 6.85 -2.09
N VAL A 63 4.55 6.71 -0.99
CA VAL A 63 5.13 6.68 0.37
C VAL A 63 5.27 5.24 0.83
N GLY A 64 6.51 4.77 0.90
CA GLY A 64 6.82 3.40 1.35
C GLY A 64 6.31 2.32 0.40
N ALA A 65 6.07 2.66 -0.88
CA ALA A 65 5.46 1.75 -1.86
C ALA A 65 6.16 0.39 -1.95
N ASP A 66 7.49 0.34 -1.94
CA ASP A 66 8.24 -0.93 -2.02
C ASP A 66 8.01 -1.84 -0.80
N VAL A 67 7.82 -1.25 0.38
CA VAL A 67 7.50 -1.98 1.61
C VAL A 67 6.05 -2.47 1.57
N LEU A 68 5.14 -1.63 1.05
CA LEU A 68 3.70 -1.89 1.01
C LEU A 68 3.28 -2.82 -0.13
N LYS A 69 4.05 -2.90 -1.22
CA LYS A 69 3.74 -3.74 -2.40
C LYS A 69 3.26 -5.15 -2.06
N PRO A 70 3.96 -5.96 -1.23
CA PRO A 70 3.47 -7.29 -0.88
C PRO A 70 2.11 -7.31 -0.16
N PHE A 71 1.80 -6.29 0.65
CA PHE A 71 0.51 -6.17 1.35
C PHE A 71 -0.61 -5.82 0.37
N VAL A 72 -0.35 -4.90 -0.56
CA VAL A 72 -1.27 -4.55 -1.64
C VAL A 72 -1.58 -5.75 -2.53
N LEU A 73 -0.53 -6.47 -2.97
CA LEU A 73 -0.70 -7.68 -3.79
C LEU A 73 -1.50 -8.77 -3.08
N LYS A 74 -1.29 -8.95 -1.76
CA LYS A 74 -2.10 -9.88 -0.96
C LYS A 74 -3.56 -9.44 -0.95
N MET A 75 -3.83 -8.17 -0.64
CA MET A 75 -5.19 -7.64 -0.55
C MET A 75 -5.94 -7.75 -1.88
N LEU A 76 -5.29 -7.38 -2.99
CA LEU A 76 -5.88 -7.47 -4.33
C LEU A 76 -6.08 -8.90 -4.82
N ARG A 77 -5.28 -9.85 -4.34
CA ARG A 77 -5.51 -11.28 -4.60
C ARG A 77 -6.74 -11.79 -3.86
N ASP A 78 -6.94 -11.34 -2.62
CA ASP A 78 -8.08 -11.74 -1.78
C ASP A 78 -9.39 -11.07 -2.28
N ASN A 79 -9.33 -9.78 -2.66
CA ASN A 79 -10.44 -9.02 -3.23
C ASN A 79 -9.95 -8.00 -4.29
N PRO A 80 -10.05 -8.30 -5.60
CA PRO A 80 -9.64 -7.38 -6.67
C PRO A 80 -10.44 -6.08 -6.73
N MET A 81 -11.68 -6.10 -6.21
CA MET A 81 -12.59 -4.96 -6.11
C MET A 81 -12.56 -4.35 -4.71
N ALA A 82 -11.46 -4.51 -3.96
CA ALA A 82 -11.28 -3.83 -2.69
C ALA A 82 -11.51 -2.33 -2.91
N GLU A 83 -12.43 -1.78 -2.12
CA GLU A 83 -12.89 -0.40 -2.19
C GLU A 83 -12.26 0.37 -1.03
N GLY A 84 -11.57 1.46 -1.34
CA GLY A 84 -11.25 2.52 -0.40
C GLY A 84 -12.45 3.43 -0.18
N ASP A 85 -12.23 4.73 -0.05
CA ASP A 85 -13.32 5.70 0.14
C ASP A 85 -13.87 6.26 -1.19
N TYR A 86 -13.28 5.88 -2.34
CA TYR A 86 -13.56 6.53 -3.63
C TYR A 86 -14.50 5.71 -4.53
N TYR A 87 -14.08 4.52 -4.95
CA TYR A 87 -14.91 3.57 -5.72
C TYR A 87 -14.32 2.15 -5.68
N PRO A 88 -15.11 1.10 -5.96
CA PRO A 88 -14.62 -0.27 -5.99
C PRO A 88 -13.47 -0.44 -7.00
N GLY A 89 -12.33 -0.97 -6.53
CA GLY A 89 -11.14 -1.18 -7.36
C GLY A 89 -10.19 0.02 -7.45
N ASP A 90 -10.40 1.08 -6.69
CA ASP A 90 -9.49 2.24 -6.63
C ASP A 90 -8.06 1.88 -6.18
N LEU A 91 -7.90 0.91 -5.27
CA LEU A 91 -6.60 0.35 -4.91
C LEU A 91 -5.90 -0.34 -6.08
N LEU A 92 -6.66 -1.08 -6.91
CA LEU A 92 -6.10 -1.75 -8.10
C LEU A 92 -5.60 -0.71 -9.11
N GLU A 93 -6.38 0.33 -9.36
CA GLU A 93 -5.98 1.42 -10.25
C GLU A 93 -4.73 2.14 -9.75
N ALA A 94 -4.66 2.46 -8.45
CA ALA A 94 -3.48 3.06 -7.83
C ALA A 94 -2.25 2.15 -7.96
N ALA A 95 -2.41 0.84 -7.74
CA ALA A 95 -1.34 -0.14 -7.84
C ALA A 95 -0.80 -0.28 -9.27
N VAL A 96 -1.67 -0.35 -10.28
CA VAL A 96 -1.26 -0.42 -11.70
C VAL A 96 -0.50 0.83 -12.13
N LYS A 97 -1.00 2.02 -11.76
CA LYS A 97 -0.29 3.27 -12.03
C LYS A 97 1.09 3.31 -11.39
N ARG A 98 1.22 2.76 -10.17
CA ARG A 98 2.49 2.74 -9.45
C ARG A 98 3.47 1.70 -9.95
N TRP A 99 2.99 0.54 -10.38
CA TRP A 99 3.80 -0.60 -10.83
C TRP A 99 3.31 -1.08 -12.21
N PRO A 100 3.52 -0.28 -13.28
CA PRO A 100 3.02 -0.61 -14.61
C PRO A 100 3.68 -1.86 -15.22
N ASP A 101 4.89 -2.21 -14.77
CA ASP A 101 5.63 -3.38 -15.23
C ASP A 101 5.28 -4.67 -14.45
N ASP A 102 4.29 -4.62 -13.55
CA ASP A 102 3.87 -5.80 -12.79
C ASP A 102 2.80 -6.60 -13.57
N ASP A 103 3.21 -7.76 -14.09
CA ASP A 103 2.35 -8.63 -14.90
C ASP A 103 1.08 -9.05 -14.17
N PHE A 104 1.16 -9.32 -12.87
CA PHE A 104 -0.01 -9.74 -12.09
C PHE A 104 -1.03 -8.61 -11.98
N LEU A 105 -0.58 -7.38 -11.69
CA LEU A 105 -1.48 -6.23 -11.60
C LEU A 105 -2.10 -5.90 -12.97
N SER A 106 -1.31 -6.01 -14.03
CA SER A 106 -1.77 -5.78 -15.41
C SER A 106 -2.84 -6.80 -15.82
N ASP A 107 -2.61 -8.09 -15.57
CA ASP A 107 -3.60 -9.15 -15.82
C ASP A 107 -4.83 -9.00 -14.94
N LEU A 108 -4.65 -8.67 -13.66
CA LEU A 108 -5.76 -8.47 -12.73
C LEU A 108 -6.63 -7.29 -13.18
N ALA A 109 -6.03 -6.18 -13.60
CA ALA A 109 -6.75 -5.03 -14.14
C ALA A 109 -7.47 -5.36 -15.45
N ALA A 110 -6.86 -6.11 -16.37
CA ALA A 110 -7.52 -6.51 -17.62
C ALA A 110 -8.77 -7.39 -17.42
N ARG A 111 -8.80 -8.18 -16.34
CA ARG A 111 -9.94 -9.05 -16.00
C ARG A 111 -11.08 -8.33 -15.27
N ASN A 112 -10.77 -7.21 -14.63
CA ASN A 112 -11.63 -6.52 -13.68
C ASN A 112 -12.02 -5.12 -14.14
N GLY A 113 -11.31 -4.56 -15.12
CA GLY A 113 -11.69 -3.36 -15.85
C GLY A 113 -12.74 -3.68 -16.91
N LYS A 114 -13.78 -2.85 -16.98
CA LYS A 114 -14.72 -2.82 -18.11
C LYS A 114 -14.13 -2.04 -19.28
#